data_AF-A0A850QUP4-F1
#
_entry.id   AF-A0A850QUP4-F1
#
_cell.length_a   1.000
_cell.length_b   1.000
_cell.length_c   1.000
_cell.angle_alpha   90.00
_cell.angle_beta   90.00
_cell.angle_gamma   90.00
#
_symmetry.space_group_name_H-M   'P 1'
#
loop_
_entity.id
_entity.type
_entity.pdbx_description
1 polymer ?
#
loop_
_entity_poly.entity_id
_entity_poly.type
_entity_poly.pdbx_seq_one_letter_code
_entity_poly.pdbx_strand_id
1 'polypeptide(L)'
;KGQFKALDVYRQYRKESQLDNWIWKTEATASEIEEAVERLDSVETVLESMDQHCEKALQYFEYYTQQSTHHDQHQAQQPNINGVQVTTIFRAKGCEFSQVYLPYWDKDAFPYMNRSSAGLAADTEEERRLAYVAMTRAKDVARVYYTVEPKKKESYVRANKNASQFVLESKVDVAQTVGEKLYQEGELPHHKSPIVYGYYQRLGRLDDMAQPPKEQEIELPSSDGAYQQYSYEWALNQPLPENADKLIRTLMRTKKQKYFETELARLLREIQTVGSTKQKVLANRLIVVAKARSRML
;
A
#
# COMPACT_ATOMS: atom_id res chain seq x y z
N LYS A 1 -37.04 15.69 39.87
CA LYS A 1 -36.41 17.04 39.80
C LYS A 1 -36.20 17.40 38.32
N GLY A 2 -37.25 17.79 37.60
CA GLY A 2 -37.22 17.97 36.14
C GLY A 2 -36.94 19.40 35.65
N GLN A 3 -36.66 20.36 36.54
CA GLN A 3 -36.53 21.78 36.18
C GLN A 3 -35.10 22.24 35.91
N PHE A 4 -34.07 21.45 36.21
CA PHE A 4 -32.69 21.84 35.93
C PHE A 4 -32.36 21.65 34.45
N LYS A 5 -31.53 22.54 33.89
CA LYS A 5 -30.97 22.32 32.55
C LYS A 5 -30.03 21.12 32.60
N ALA A 6 -30.10 20.27 31.57
CA ALA A 6 -29.30 19.05 31.52
C ALA A 6 -27.79 19.34 31.50
N LEU A 7 -27.39 20.39 30.78
CA LEU A 7 -25.99 20.85 30.71
C LEU A 7 -25.43 21.23 32.09
N ASP A 8 -26.19 21.98 32.89
CA ASP A 8 -25.75 22.43 34.21
C ASP A 8 -25.55 21.24 35.16
N VAL A 9 -26.48 20.27 35.14
CA VAL A 9 -26.37 19.04 35.94
C VAL A 9 -25.17 18.21 35.49
N TYR A 10 -24.95 18.09 34.18
CA TYR A 10 -23.80 17.36 33.63
C TYR A 10 -22.47 18.00 34.06
N ARG A 11 -22.31 19.32 33.89
CA ARG A 11 -21.12 20.07 34.32
C ARG A 11 -20.86 19.92 35.81
N GLN A 12 -21.92 20.03 36.63
CA GLN A 12 -21.81 19.84 38.08
C GLN A 12 -21.33 18.43 38.41
N TYR A 13 -21.93 17.41 37.80
CA TYR A 13 -21.55 16.02 38.01
C TYR A 13 -20.11 15.74 37.60
N ARG A 14 -19.67 16.18 36.41
CA ARG A 14 -18.29 16.00 35.92
C ARG A 14 -17.27 16.61 36.88
N LYS A 15 -17.57 17.80 37.41
CA LYS A 15 -16.73 18.49 38.40
C LYS A 15 -16.70 17.80 39.76
N GLU A 16 -17.86 17.43 40.31
CA GLU A 16 -17.96 16.82 41.64
C GLU A 16 -17.38 15.40 41.70
N SER A 17 -17.62 14.61 40.66
CA SER A 17 -17.07 13.25 40.53
C SER A 17 -15.56 13.24 40.27
N GLN A 18 -14.98 14.39 39.90
CA GLN A 18 -13.60 14.50 39.41
C GLN A 18 -13.30 13.49 38.30
N LEU A 19 -14.27 13.28 37.40
CA LEU A 19 -14.20 12.26 36.36
C LEU A 19 -12.96 12.41 35.48
N ASP A 20 -12.61 13.65 35.13
CA ASP A 20 -11.41 13.95 34.34
C ASP A 20 -10.15 13.48 35.10
N ASN A 21 -9.99 13.85 36.37
CA ASN A 21 -8.85 13.40 37.20
C ASN A 21 -8.80 11.87 37.37
N TRP A 22 -9.96 11.21 37.38
CA TRP A 22 -10.03 9.76 37.45
C TRP A 22 -9.54 9.12 36.15
N ILE A 23 -9.95 9.63 34.98
CA ILE A 23 -9.46 9.18 33.66
C ILE A 23 -7.92 9.29 33.61
N TRP A 24 -7.36 10.44 34.00
CA TRP A 24 -5.92 10.66 34.05
C TRP A 24 -5.14 9.67 34.93
N LYS A 25 -5.79 9.07 35.95
CA LYS A 25 -5.17 8.10 36.86
C LYS A 25 -5.33 6.65 36.42
N THR A 26 -6.31 6.36 35.57
CA THR A 26 -6.76 4.99 35.29
C THR A 26 -6.35 4.52 33.91
N GLU A 27 -6.35 5.41 32.92
CA GLU A 27 -5.97 5.08 31.55
C GLU A 27 -4.44 4.97 31.40
N ALA A 28 -4.00 4.05 30.54
CA ALA A 28 -2.60 3.66 30.44
C ALA A 28 -1.80 4.55 29.47
N THR A 29 -2.46 5.13 28.47
CA THR A 29 -1.81 5.91 27.42
C THR A 29 -2.41 7.31 27.27
N ALA A 30 -1.60 8.26 26.78
CA ALA A 30 -2.04 9.63 26.55
C ALA A 30 -3.20 9.74 25.53
N SER A 31 -3.18 8.90 24.48
CA SER A 31 -4.26 8.84 23.48
C SER A 31 -5.58 8.35 24.08
N GLU A 32 -5.56 7.33 24.95
CA GLU A 32 -6.78 6.86 25.64
C GLU A 32 -7.38 7.91 26.57
N ILE A 33 -6.53 8.68 27.26
CA ILE A 33 -6.95 9.81 28.10
C ILE A 33 -7.62 10.88 27.25
N GLU A 34 -6.98 11.29 26.14
CA GLU A 34 -7.53 12.29 25.23
C GLU A 34 -8.86 11.84 24.65
N GLU A 35 -8.96 10.61 24.14
CA GLU A 35 -10.20 10.08 23.57
C GLU A 35 -11.33 10.04 24.62
N ALA A 36 -11.01 9.65 25.86
CA ALA A 36 -12.00 9.62 26.93
C ALA A 36 -12.49 11.02 27.32
N VAL A 37 -11.60 12.01 27.35
CA VAL A 37 -11.96 13.41 27.60
C VAL A 37 -12.78 13.98 26.43
N GLU A 38 -12.40 13.72 25.19
CA GLU A 38 -13.14 14.15 24.00
C GLU A 38 -14.55 13.55 23.94
N ARG A 39 -14.73 12.30 24.39
CA ARG A 39 -16.06 11.68 24.51
C ARG A 39 -16.94 12.42 25.52
N LEU A 40 -16.38 12.87 26.64
CA LEU A 40 -17.10 13.69 27.63
C LEU A 40 -17.47 15.06 27.04
N ASP A 41 -16.52 15.74 26.41
CA ASP A 41 -16.74 17.03 25.76
C ASP A 41 -17.80 16.94 24.64
N SER A 42 -17.87 15.80 23.94
CA SER A 42 -18.90 15.53 22.94
C SER A 42 -20.30 15.47 23.54
N VAL A 43 -20.47 14.84 24.71
CA VAL A 43 -21.75 14.82 25.45
C VAL A 43 -22.12 16.23 25.89
N GLU A 44 -21.15 17.00 26.38
CA GLU A 44 -21.36 18.40 26.76
C GLU A 44 -21.86 19.24 25.57
N THR A 45 -21.23 19.10 24.41
CA THR A 45 -21.57 19.79 23.17
C THR A 45 -23.00 19.46 22.71
N VAL A 46 -23.40 18.18 22.79
CA VAL A 46 -24.77 17.76 22.47
C VAL A 46 -25.76 18.41 23.43
N LEU A 47 -25.49 18.35 24.73
CA LEU A 47 -26.35 18.96 25.76
C LEU A 47 -26.48 20.47 25.60
N GLU A 48 -25.38 21.15 25.25
CA GLU A 48 -25.36 22.58 24.96
C GLU A 48 -26.17 22.93 23.72
N SER A 49 -25.99 22.16 22.62
CA SER A 49 -26.75 22.38 21.38
C SER A 49 -28.25 22.16 21.53
N MET A 50 -28.64 21.22 22.40
CA MET A 50 -30.04 20.86 22.62
C MET A 50 -30.77 21.86 23.55
N ASP A 51 -30.05 22.45 24.51
CA ASP A 51 -30.56 23.40 25.52
C ASP A 51 -31.90 22.99 26.15
N GLN A 52 -32.01 21.75 26.62
CA GLN A 52 -33.21 21.22 27.27
C GLN A 52 -33.00 20.86 28.75
N HIS A 53 -34.12 20.68 29.45
CA HIS A 53 -34.14 20.13 30.81
C HIS A 53 -33.76 18.65 30.85
N CYS A 54 -33.33 18.18 32.03
CA CYS A 54 -32.86 16.79 32.25
C CYS A 54 -33.82 15.72 31.72
N GLU A 55 -35.13 15.91 31.86
CA GLU A 55 -36.12 14.91 31.47
C GLU A 55 -36.17 14.70 29.95
N LYS A 56 -36.20 15.78 29.17
CA LYS A 56 -36.15 15.71 27.71
C LYS A 56 -34.79 15.22 27.20
N ALA A 57 -33.70 15.64 27.86
CA ALA A 57 -32.36 15.18 27.54
C ALA A 57 -32.22 13.66 27.73
N LEU A 58 -32.74 13.15 28.84
CA LEU A 58 -32.76 11.72 29.12
C LEU A 58 -33.55 10.96 28.06
N GLN A 59 -34.77 11.41 27.75
CA GLN A 59 -35.60 10.82 26.69
C GLN A 59 -34.89 10.79 25.33
N TYR A 60 -34.17 11.85 24.98
CA TYR A 60 -33.35 11.89 23.76
C TYR A 60 -32.31 10.77 23.77
N PHE A 61 -31.47 10.66 24.81
CA PHE A 61 -30.43 9.63 24.85
C PHE A 61 -31.00 8.19 24.92
N GLU A 62 -32.10 8.00 25.65
CA GLU A 62 -32.80 6.70 25.70
C GLU A 62 -33.31 6.29 24.32
N TYR A 63 -33.91 7.21 23.57
CA TYR A 63 -34.38 6.96 22.22
C TYR A 63 -33.24 6.54 21.28
N TYR A 64 -32.13 7.27 21.27
CA TYR A 64 -30.97 6.92 20.43
C TYR A 64 -30.32 5.59 20.83
N THR A 65 -30.27 5.28 22.13
CA THR A 65 -29.74 4.00 22.64
C THR A 65 -30.64 2.82 22.22
N GLN A 66 -31.96 3.02 22.25
CA GLN A 66 -32.90 2.00 21.76
C GLN A 66 -32.77 1.82 20.24
N GLN A 67 -32.65 2.90 19.49
CA GLN A 67 -32.47 2.83 18.04
C GLN A 67 -31.18 2.12 17.62
N SER A 68 -30.05 2.41 18.28
CA SER A 68 -28.79 1.73 17.97
C SER A 68 -28.89 0.23 18.25
N THR A 69 -29.48 -0.16 19.37
CA THR A 69 -29.70 -1.57 19.75
C THR A 69 -30.60 -2.29 18.75
N HIS A 70 -31.69 -1.65 18.30
CA HIS A 70 -32.59 -2.23 17.29
C HIS A 70 -31.95 -2.32 15.91
N HIS A 71 -31.06 -1.39 15.54
CA HIS A 71 -30.36 -1.41 14.26
C HIS A 71 -29.39 -2.60 14.16
N ASP A 72 -28.64 -2.87 15.22
CA ASP A 72 -27.72 -4.03 15.27
C ASP A 72 -28.48 -5.37 15.17
N GLN A 73 -29.67 -5.47 15.79
CA GLN A 73 -30.51 -6.66 15.70
C GLN A 73 -31.15 -6.86 14.31
N HIS A 74 -31.56 -5.78 13.64
CA HIS A 74 -32.13 -5.86 12.29
C HIS A 74 -31.06 -6.16 11.22
N GLN A 75 -29.83 -5.67 11.36
CA GLN A 75 -28.73 -6.05 10.47
C GLN A 75 -28.38 -7.55 10.57
N ALA A 76 -28.47 -8.14 11.76
CA ALA A 76 -28.20 -9.57 11.95
C ALA A 76 -29.26 -10.49 11.30
N GLN A 77 -30.48 -10.01 11.06
CA GLN A 77 -31.60 -10.80 10.51
C GLN A 77 -31.87 -10.59 9.02
N GLN A 78 -31.24 -9.60 8.37
CA GLN A 78 -31.38 -9.39 6.92
C GLN A 78 -30.06 -9.66 6.19
N PRO A 79 -29.85 -10.88 5.65
CA PRO A 79 -28.59 -11.25 4.98
C PRO A 79 -28.42 -10.61 3.60
N ASN A 80 -29.25 -9.63 3.21
CA ASN A 80 -29.26 -9.06 1.87
C ASN A 80 -29.72 -7.60 1.86
N ILE A 81 -29.01 -6.74 2.59
CA ILE A 81 -29.12 -5.30 2.38
C ILE A 81 -28.30 -4.98 1.11
N ASN A 82 -28.96 -4.94 -0.05
CA ASN A 82 -28.40 -4.42 -1.30
C ASN A 82 -28.21 -2.90 -1.17
N GLY A 83 -27.21 -2.48 -0.40
CA GLY A 83 -26.96 -1.08 -0.08
C GLY A 83 -25.49 -0.78 0.15
N VAL A 84 -25.15 0.51 0.14
CA VAL A 84 -23.81 0.98 0.46
C VAL A 84 -23.68 1.17 1.97
N GLN A 85 -22.67 0.56 2.57
CA GLN A 85 -22.37 0.75 3.98
C GLN A 85 -21.54 2.03 4.18
N VAL A 86 -22.09 2.98 4.92
CA VAL A 86 -21.38 4.19 5.35
C VAL A 86 -20.95 4.00 6.79
N THR A 87 -19.65 4.16 7.05
CA THR A 87 -19.06 3.99 8.38
C THR A 87 -17.87 4.94 8.57
N THR A 88 -17.38 5.05 9.79
CA THR A 88 -16.14 5.77 10.11
C THR A 88 -14.93 4.83 10.03
N ILE A 89 -13.72 5.38 9.86
CA ILE A 89 -12.47 4.60 9.84
C ILE A 89 -12.31 3.78 11.13
N PHE A 90 -12.61 4.39 12.29
CA PHE A 90 -12.55 3.74 13.60
C PHE A 90 -13.47 2.52 13.68
N ARG A 91 -14.73 2.65 13.25
CA ARG A 91 -15.69 1.54 13.25
C ARG A 91 -15.37 0.46 12.22
N ALA A 92 -14.60 0.79 11.17
CA ALA A 92 -14.18 -0.16 10.16
C ALA A 92 -12.97 -1.03 10.61
N LYS A 93 -12.34 -0.73 11.75
CA LYS A 93 -11.20 -1.50 12.27
C LYS A 93 -11.60 -2.96 12.48
N GLY A 94 -10.88 -3.88 11.84
CA GLY A 94 -11.17 -5.32 11.90
C GLY A 94 -12.21 -5.81 10.90
N CYS A 95 -12.90 -4.91 10.19
CA CYS A 95 -13.77 -5.26 9.07
C CYS A 95 -12.99 -5.25 7.75
N GLU A 96 -13.51 -5.92 6.72
CA GLU A 96 -12.96 -5.88 5.37
C GLU A 96 -14.09 -5.82 4.34
N PHE A 97 -13.88 -5.06 3.27
CA PHE A 97 -14.88 -4.81 2.23
C PHE A 97 -14.26 -5.03 0.86
N SER A 98 -15.02 -5.54 -0.12
CA SER A 98 -14.52 -5.70 -1.50
C SER A 98 -14.03 -4.37 -2.09
N GLN A 99 -14.83 -3.30 -1.91
CA GLN A 99 -14.46 -1.96 -2.37
C GLN A 99 -14.67 -0.94 -1.26
N VAL A 100 -13.69 -0.04 -1.10
CA VAL A 100 -13.75 1.06 -0.14
C VAL A 100 -13.58 2.38 -0.87
N TYR A 101 -14.44 3.32 -0.55
CA TYR A 101 -14.41 4.69 -1.07
C TYR A 101 -14.09 5.63 0.09
N LEU A 102 -12.98 6.35 -0.04
CA LEU A 102 -12.38 7.17 1.02
C LEU A 102 -12.47 8.65 0.64
N PRO A 103 -13.58 9.34 0.97
CA PRO A 103 -13.74 10.76 0.69
C PRO A 103 -12.95 11.63 1.68
N TYR A 104 -12.80 12.90 1.34
CA TYR A 104 -12.23 13.95 2.22
C TYR A 104 -10.77 13.74 2.64
N TRP A 105 -9.93 13.17 1.77
CA TRP A 105 -8.48 13.13 1.98
C TRP A 105 -7.82 14.45 1.59
N ASP A 106 -8.34 15.54 2.17
CA ASP A 106 -7.92 16.92 1.95
C ASP A 106 -6.94 17.36 3.04
N LYS A 107 -5.98 18.22 2.70
CA LYS A 107 -4.94 18.71 3.63
C LYS A 107 -5.51 19.28 4.94
N ASP A 108 -6.64 19.97 4.86
CA ASP A 108 -7.26 20.65 6.01
C ASP A 108 -8.31 19.78 6.73
N ALA A 109 -8.57 18.56 6.24
CA ALA A 109 -9.54 17.63 6.82
C ALA A 109 -8.89 16.35 7.37
N PHE A 110 -7.84 15.85 6.70
CA PHE A 110 -7.15 14.63 7.06
C PHE A 110 -5.67 14.71 6.65
N PRO A 111 -4.70 14.64 7.57
CA PRO A 111 -4.81 14.36 9.01
C PRO A 111 -5.57 15.43 9.79
N TYR A 112 -6.37 15.00 10.77
CA TYR A 112 -6.91 15.91 11.76
C TYR A 112 -5.78 16.37 12.70
N MET A 113 -5.61 17.69 12.85
CA MET A 113 -4.60 18.24 13.75
C MET A 113 -5.30 18.94 14.92
N ASN A 114 -5.13 18.40 16.12
CA ASN A 114 -5.60 19.09 17.32
C ASN A 114 -4.65 20.26 17.61
N ARG A 115 -5.12 21.50 17.45
CA ARG A 115 -4.27 22.69 17.60
C ARG A 115 -3.83 22.96 19.04
N SER A 116 -4.38 22.26 20.03
CA SER A 116 -4.07 22.42 21.45
C SER A 116 -3.07 21.38 22.00
N SER A 117 -2.76 20.32 21.26
CA SER A 117 -1.85 19.27 21.74
C SER A 117 -0.38 19.72 21.63
N ALA A 118 0.42 19.40 22.65
CA ALA A 118 1.84 19.77 22.72
C ALA A 118 2.74 18.91 21.80
N GLY A 119 2.17 17.96 21.05
CA GLY A 119 2.89 16.91 20.33
C GLY A 119 2.43 16.72 18.88
N LEU A 120 2.51 17.78 18.04
CA LEU A 120 2.09 17.73 16.62
C LEU A 120 2.56 16.48 15.83
N ALA A 121 3.74 15.95 16.14
CA ALA A 121 4.28 14.78 15.46
C ALA A 121 3.61 13.45 15.89
N ALA A 122 3.24 13.31 17.16
CA ALA A 122 2.59 12.11 17.67
C ALA A 122 1.18 11.96 17.06
N ASP A 123 0.43 13.06 17.02
CA ASP A 123 -0.91 13.13 16.41
C ASP A 123 -0.85 12.76 14.91
N THR A 124 0.17 13.25 14.20
CA THR A 124 0.32 12.96 12.77
C THR A 124 0.61 11.47 12.51
N GLU A 125 1.40 10.82 13.36
CA GLU A 125 1.68 9.38 13.25
C GLU A 125 0.43 8.53 13.54
N GLU A 126 -0.40 8.95 14.48
CA GLU A 126 -1.66 8.29 14.80
C GLU A 126 -2.66 8.40 13.66
N GLU A 127 -2.82 9.60 13.09
CA GLU A 127 -3.61 9.83 11.89
C GLU A 127 -3.08 9.03 10.69
N ARG A 128 -1.75 8.85 10.57
CA ARG A 128 -1.16 7.98 9.55
C ARG A 128 -1.55 6.51 9.74
N ARG A 129 -1.63 6.02 10.99
CA ARG A 129 -2.14 4.67 11.28
C ARG A 129 -3.61 4.56 10.89
N LEU A 130 -4.42 5.59 11.12
CA LEU A 130 -5.81 5.62 10.66
C LEU A 130 -5.90 5.58 9.14
N ALA A 131 -5.05 6.33 8.43
CA ALA A 131 -4.98 6.31 6.97
C ALA A 131 -4.66 4.91 6.44
N TYR A 132 -3.68 4.24 7.06
CA TYR A 132 -3.31 2.87 6.76
C TYR A 132 -4.46 1.89 7.02
N VAL A 133 -5.14 2.00 8.16
CA VAL A 133 -6.31 1.18 8.49
C VAL A 133 -7.36 1.34 7.40
N ALA A 134 -7.72 2.58 7.05
CA ALA A 134 -8.72 2.90 6.05
C ALA A 134 -8.42 2.28 4.67
N MET A 135 -7.18 2.42 4.18
CA MET A 135 -6.77 1.84 2.90
C MET A 135 -6.79 0.32 2.92
N THR A 136 -6.33 -0.30 4.01
CA THR A 136 -6.24 -1.77 4.14
C THR A 136 -7.57 -2.45 4.45
N ARG A 137 -8.67 -1.70 4.63
CA ARG A 137 -10.00 -2.32 4.73
C ARG A 137 -10.51 -2.83 3.37
N ALA A 138 -9.93 -2.35 2.26
CA ALA A 138 -10.29 -2.82 0.93
C ALA A 138 -9.60 -4.14 0.58
N LYS A 139 -10.37 -5.12 0.11
CA LYS A 139 -9.85 -6.38 -0.44
C LYS A 139 -9.39 -6.21 -1.89
N ASP A 140 -10.24 -5.59 -2.71
CA ASP A 140 -10.03 -5.52 -4.15
C ASP A 140 -9.66 -4.10 -4.60
N VAL A 141 -10.45 -3.09 -4.18
CA VAL A 141 -10.26 -1.71 -4.64
C VAL A 141 -10.43 -0.70 -3.51
N ALA A 142 -9.39 0.11 -3.27
CA ALA A 142 -9.47 1.33 -2.47
C ALA A 142 -9.44 2.56 -3.40
N ARG A 143 -10.46 3.42 -3.31
CA ARG A 143 -10.50 4.70 -4.03
C ARG A 143 -10.40 5.86 -3.05
N VAL A 144 -9.35 6.65 -3.18
CA VAL A 144 -9.09 7.82 -2.34
C VAL A 144 -9.47 9.09 -3.09
N TYR A 145 -10.24 9.96 -2.45
CA TYR A 145 -10.76 11.20 -3.05
C TYR A 145 -10.34 12.42 -2.23
N TYR A 146 -9.91 13.45 -2.94
CA TYR A 146 -9.61 14.78 -2.41
C TYR A 146 -10.12 15.83 -3.40
N THR A 147 -10.42 17.01 -2.88
CA THR A 147 -10.95 18.15 -3.61
C THR A 147 -9.83 18.83 -4.40
N VAL A 148 -10.07 19.11 -5.67
CA VAL A 148 -9.10 19.80 -6.53
C VAL A 148 -9.47 21.29 -6.62
N GLU A 149 -8.56 22.17 -6.18
CA GLU A 149 -8.75 23.61 -6.36
C GLU A 149 -8.67 23.98 -7.86
N PRO A 150 -9.55 24.87 -8.36
CA PRO A 150 -9.49 25.32 -9.74
C PRO A 150 -8.19 26.07 -10.02
N LYS A 151 -7.52 25.74 -11.13
CA LYS A 151 -6.29 26.41 -11.57
C LYS A 151 -6.57 27.91 -11.78
N LYS A 152 -5.95 28.77 -10.97
CA LYS A 152 -5.87 30.21 -11.27
C LYS A 152 -4.98 30.39 -12.50
N LYS A 153 -5.46 31.11 -13.53
CA LYS A 153 -4.82 31.25 -14.85
C LYS A 153 -3.39 31.84 -14.83
N GLU A 154 -2.97 32.47 -13.74
CA GLU A 154 -1.73 33.29 -13.70
C GLU A 154 -0.63 32.76 -12.77
N SER A 155 -0.81 31.60 -12.13
CA SER A 155 0.23 31.03 -11.27
C SER A 155 0.54 29.59 -11.60
N TYR A 156 1.82 29.24 -11.56
CA TYR A 156 2.32 27.87 -11.63
C TYR A 156 1.93 27.14 -10.34
N VAL A 157 0.63 26.86 -10.16
CA VAL A 157 0.12 26.14 -9.00
C VAL A 157 0.50 24.67 -9.18
N ARG A 158 1.24 24.11 -8.20
CA ARG A 158 1.49 22.67 -8.15
C ARG A 158 0.17 21.92 -8.25
N ALA A 159 0.12 20.90 -9.11
CA ALA A 159 -0.99 19.95 -9.10
C ALA A 159 -1.11 19.35 -7.68
N ASN A 160 -2.35 19.15 -7.21
CA ASN A 160 -2.68 18.48 -5.95
C ASN A 160 -2.34 19.27 -4.66
N LYS A 161 -2.43 20.61 -4.70
CA LYS A 161 -2.17 21.47 -3.53
C LYS A 161 -3.03 21.14 -2.30
N ASN A 162 -4.27 20.69 -2.52
CA ASN A 162 -5.20 20.37 -1.44
C ASN A 162 -5.20 18.88 -1.06
N ALA A 163 -4.43 18.03 -1.75
CA ALA A 163 -4.34 16.63 -1.38
C ALA A 163 -3.74 16.49 0.02
N SER A 164 -4.31 15.58 0.83
CA SER A 164 -3.74 15.15 2.09
C SER A 164 -2.29 14.72 1.90
N GLN A 165 -1.47 14.98 2.92
CA GLN A 165 -0.09 14.50 2.96
C GLN A 165 -0.02 12.97 2.74
N PHE A 166 -0.98 12.21 3.26
CA PHE A 166 -1.00 10.75 3.11
C PHE A 166 -1.25 10.30 1.67
N VAL A 167 -2.00 11.07 0.87
CA VAL A 167 -2.13 10.83 -0.57
C VAL A 167 -0.77 10.98 -1.26
N LEU A 168 -0.01 12.03 -0.92
CA LEU A 168 1.30 12.30 -1.51
C LEU A 168 2.37 11.28 -1.08
N GLU A 169 2.26 10.76 0.14
CA GLU A 169 3.12 9.71 0.70
C GLU A 169 2.85 8.34 0.09
N SER A 170 1.58 8.01 -0.20
CA SER A 170 1.18 6.70 -0.70
C SER A 170 1.70 6.36 -2.11
N LYS A 171 2.12 7.37 -2.89
CA LYS A 171 2.64 7.20 -4.27
C LYS A 171 1.73 6.35 -5.16
N VAL A 172 0.41 6.57 -5.09
CA VAL A 172 -0.60 5.78 -5.82
C VAL A 172 -0.27 5.64 -7.31
N ASP A 173 0.20 6.70 -7.99
CA ASP A 173 0.53 6.64 -9.42
C ASP A 173 1.61 5.59 -9.74
N VAL A 174 2.62 5.46 -8.86
CA VAL A 174 3.67 4.46 -8.98
C VAL A 174 3.09 3.07 -8.71
N ALA A 175 2.27 2.96 -7.66
CA ALA A 175 1.62 1.69 -7.30
C ALA A 175 0.68 1.19 -8.42
N GLN A 176 -0.04 2.07 -9.11
CA GLN A 176 -0.88 1.71 -10.26
C GLN A 176 -0.06 1.24 -11.46
N THR A 177 1.07 1.91 -11.73
CA THR A 177 1.92 1.58 -12.88
C THR A 177 2.63 0.23 -12.71
N VAL A 178 3.09 -0.07 -11.49
CA VAL A 178 3.92 -1.25 -11.21
C VAL A 178 3.12 -2.39 -10.57
N GLY A 179 1.99 -2.08 -9.94
CA GLY A 179 1.20 -3.00 -9.11
C GLY A 179 0.71 -4.23 -9.86
N GLU A 180 0.03 -4.04 -11.01
CA GLU A 180 -0.48 -5.17 -11.81
C GLU A 180 0.64 -6.11 -12.24
N LYS A 181 1.79 -5.55 -12.64
CA LYS A 181 2.95 -6.32 -13.06
C LYS A 181 3.61 -7.06 -11.89
N LEU A 182 3.69 -6.43 -10.72
CA LEU A 182 4.16 -7.06 -9.48
C LEU A 182 3.23 -8.19 -9.02
N TYR A 183 1.91 -8.03 -9.19
CA TYR A 183 0.92 -9.01 -8.73
C TYR A 183 0.77 -10.21 -9.67
N GLN A 184 0.87 -9.99 -10.98
CA GLN A 184 0.67 -11.02 -12.01
C GLN A 184 1.97 -11.75 -12.38
N GLU A 185 3.08 -11.03 -12.48
CA GLU A 185 4.36 -11.55 -12.97
C GLU A 185 5.49 -11.41 -11.93
N GLY A 186 5.24 -10.72 -10.82
CA GLY A 186 6.29 -10.27 -9.93
C GLY A 186 6.74 -11.34 -8.94
N GLU A 187 8.03 -11.64 -8.96
CA GLU A 187 8.75 -11.82 -7.71
C GLU A 187 8.99 -10.42 -7.11
N LEU A 188 8.85 -10.27 -5.78
CA LEU A 188 9.25 -9.04 -5.09
C LEU A 188 10.68 -8.68 -5.52
N PRO A 189 11.02 -7.38 -5.74
CA PRO A 189 12.36 -7.01 -6.20
C PRO A 189 13.41 -7.55 -5.24
N HIS A 190 14.18 -8.53 -5.71
CA HIS A 190 15.31 -9.08 -4.96
C HIS A 190 16.40 -8.03 -4.77
N HIS A 191 17.20 -8.20 -3.72
CA HIS A 191 18.14 -7.20 -3.23
C HIS A 191 19.05 -6.61 -4.33
N LYS A 192 19.42 -5.33 -4.15
CA LYS A 192 20.32 -4.47 -4.96
C LYS A 192 19.69 -3.35 -5.78
N SER A 193 18.44 -2.95 -5.52
CA SER A 193 18.08 -1.56 -5.83
C SER A 193 18.46 -0.66 -4.65
N PRO A 194 19.20 0.45 -4.85
CA PRO A 194 19.45 1.46 -3.81
C PRO A 194 18.16 1.94 -3.12
N ILE A 195 17.04 1.89 -3.84
CA ILE A 195 15.71 2.26 -3.34
C ILE A 195 15.24 1.28 -2.27
N VAL A 196 15.38 -0.03 -2.50
CA VAL A 196 14.90 -1.08 -1.59
C VAL A 196 15.74 -1.09 -0.30
N TYR A 197 17.06 -0.93 -0.41
CA TYR A 197 17.93 -0.76 0.75
C TYR A 197 17.54 0.45 1.60
N GLY A 198 17.30 1.60 0.95
CA GLY A 198 16.85 2.81 1.65
C GLY A 198 15.50 2.64 2.36
N TYR A 199 14.58 1.86 1.78
CA TYR A 199 13.30 1.53 2.39
C TYR A 199 13.47 0.69 3.67
N TYR A 200 14.19 -0.43 3.61
CA TYR A 200 14.43 -1.29 4.78
C TYR A 200 15.25 -0.58 5.87
N GLN A 201 16.23 0.26 5.48
CA GLN A 201 17.02 1.06 6.41
C GLN A 201 16.14 2.05 7.17
N ARG A 202 15.19 2.73 6.51
CA ARG A 202 14.25 3.65 7.18
C ARG A 202 13.30 2.93 8.14
N LEU A 203 12.94 1.70 7.84
CA LEU A 203 12.04 0.91 8.67
C LEU A 203 12.75 0.16 9.80
N GLY A 204 14.09 0.15 9.84
CA GLY A 204 14.86 -0.62 10.84
C GLY A 204 14.71 -2.13 10.70
N ARG A 205 14.37 -2.63 9.49
CA ARG A 205 14.04 -4.04 9.23
C ARG A 205 15.01 -4.71 8.25
N LEU A 206 16.31 -4.38 8.36
CA LEU A 206 17.33 -4.90 7.43
C LEU A 206 17.41 -6.44 7.45
N ASP A 207 17.08 -7.07 8.57
CA ASP A 207 17.11 -8.52 8.75
C ASP A 207 16.01 -9.27 7.97
N ASP A 208 14.95 -8.57 7.56
CA ASP A 208 13.86 -9.13 6.76
C ASP A 208 14.18 -9.16 5.25
N MET A 209 15.39 -8.74 4.86
CA MET A 209 15.82 -8.69 3.47
C MET A 209 16.20 -10.09 2.97
N ALA A 210 15.37 -10.65 2.09
CA ALA A 210 15.64 -11.95 1.46
C ALA A 210 16.83 -11.88 0.49
N GLN A 211 17.64 -12.95 0.46
CA GLN A 211 18.73 -13.08 -0.51
C GLN A 211 18.17 -13.52 -1.88
N PRO A 212 18.74 -13.01 -2.99
CA PRO A 212 18.31 -13.40 -4.32
C PRO A 212 18.51 -14.91 -4.53
N PRO A 213 17.69 -15.56 -5.35
CA PRO A 213 17.97 -16.91 -5.82
C PRO A 213 19.35 -16.94 -6.47
N LYS A 214 20.12 -17.99 -6.19
CA LYS A 214 21.47 -18.20 -6.74
C LYS A 214 21.41 -18.12 -8.27
N GLU A 215 22.25 -17.28 -8.88
CA GLU A 215 22.37 -17.22 -10.34
C GLU A 215 22.68 -18.64 -10.86
N GLN A 216 21.84 -19.16 -11.75
CA GLN A 216 22.07 -20.46 -12.38
C GLN A 216 23.34 -20.33 -13.24
N GLU A 217 24.36 -21.13 -12.95
CA GLU A 217 25.57 -21.18 -13.77
C GLU A 217 25.28 -21.89 -15.10
N ILE A 218 25.89 -21.43 -16.19
CA ILE A 218 25.75 -22.06 -17.50
C ILE A 218 26.40 -23.45 -17.44
N GLU A 219 25.59 -24.49 -17.55
CA GLU A 219 26.07 -25.88 -17.53
C GLU A 219 26.68 -26.22 -18.89
N LEU A 220 28.01 -26.33 -18.92
CA LEU A 220 28.72 -26.76 -20.12
C LEU A 220 28.52 -28.28 -20.32
N PRO A 221 28.20 -28.73 -21.54
CA PRO A 221 28.07 -30.14 -21.87
C PRO A 221 29.35 -30.93 -21.54
N SER A 222 29.20 -32.11 -20.92
CA SER A 222 30.29 -33.03 -20.59
C SER A 222 31.02 -33.53 -21.84
N SER A 223 32.34 -33.69 -21.76
CA SER A 223 33.19 -34.16 -22.87
C SER A 223 33.02 -35.64 -23.24
N ASP A 224 32.33 -36.44 -22.41
CA ASP A 224 32.21 -37.89 -22.56
C ASP A 224 30.82 -38.28 -23.07
N GLY A 225 30.74 -38.71 -24.34
CA GLY A 225 29.55 -39.37 -24.89
C GLY A 225 29.15 -38.84 -26.27
N ALA A 226 29.00 -39.76 -27.22
CA ALA A 226 28.76 -39.48 -28.61
C ALA A 226 27.39 -38.82 -28.88
N TYR A 227 27.42 -37.80 -29.73
CA TYR A 227 26.31 -37.06 -30.33
C TYR A 227 25.50 -36.10 -29.41
N GLN A 228 25.62 -34.80 -29.75
CA GLN A 228 24.93 -33.60 -29.21
C GLN A 228 25.55 -32.93 -27.97
N GLN A 229 26.65 -32.18 -28.14
CA GLN A 229 27.14 -31.28 -27.09
C GLN A 229 26.51 -29.88 -27.16
N TYR A 230 26.42 -29.22 -28.32
CA TYR A 230 25.79 -27.89 -28.41
C TYR A 230 24.70 -27.88 -29.47
N SER A 231 23.52 -27.36 -29.13
CA SER A 231 22.38 -27.23 -30.03
C SER A 231 21.64 -25.91 -29.83
N TYR A 232 20.74 -25.57 -30.76
CA TYR A 232 19.86 -24.42 -30.62
C TYR A 232 18.95 -24.56 -29.39
N GLU A 233 18.40 -25.75 -29.16
CA GLU A 233 17.53 -26.04 -28.01
C GLU A 233 18.30 -25.98 -26.68
N TRP A 234 19.52 -26.52 -26.63
CA TRP A 234 20.40 -26.38 -25.47
C TRP A 234 20.61 -24.90 -25.14
N ALA A 235 20.93 -24.08 -26.14
CA ALA A 235 21.17 -22.66 -25.96
C ALA A 235 19.93 -21.88 -25.48
N LEU A 236 18.72 -22.34 -25.82
CA LEU A 236 17.48 -21.77 -25.31
C LEU A 236 17.20 -22.14 -23.85
N ASN A 237 17.68 -23.31 -23.39
CA ASN A 237 17.47 -23.79 -22.03
C ASN A 237 18.51 -23.28 -21.02
N GLN A 238 19.56 -22.60 -21.49
CA GLN A 238 20.57 -22.01 -20.60
C GLN A 238 20.16 -20.63 -20.04
N PRO A 239 20.64 -20.27 -18.84
CA PRO A 239 20.50 -18.93 -18.28
C PRO A 239 21.22 -17.89 -19.15
N LEU A 240 20.76 -16.64 -19.09
CA LEU A 240 21.35 -15.55 -19.87
C LEU A 240 22.75 -15.20 -19.33
N PRO A 241 23.77 -15.06 -20.20
CA PRO A 241 25.08 -14.56 -19.79
C PRO A 241 25.00 -13.12 -19.26
N GLU A 242 25.99 -12.73 -18.47
CA GLU A 242 26.11 -11.38 -17.92
C GLU A 242 26.02 -10.32 -19.05
N ASN A 243 25.20 -9.27 -18.84
CA ASN A 243 24.95 -8.18 -19.81
C ASN A 243 24.33 -8.61 -21.17
N ALA A 244 23.78 -9.83 -21.28
CA ALA A 244 23.19 -10.33 -22.53
C ALA A 244 21.98 -9.53 -23.03
N ASP A 245 21.12 -9.01 -22.14
CA ASP A 245 19.87 -8.35 -22.55
C ASP A 245 20.07 -7.13 -23.45
N LYS A 246 21.08 -6.30 -23.17
CA LYS A 246 21.40 -5.13 -23.99
C LYS A 246 21.85 -5.53 -25.39
N LEU A 247 22.65 -6.60 -25.48
CA LEU A 247 23.12 -7.16 -26.75
C LEU A 247 21.97 -7.77 -27.54
N ILE A 248 21.09 -8.56 -26.90
CA ILE A 248 19.90 -9.15 -27.53
C ILE A 248 19.03 -8.05 -28.16
N ARG A 249 18.68 -7.01 -27.39
CA ARG A 249 17.87 -5.88 -27.89
C ARG A 249 18.54 -5.18 -29.08
N THR A 250 19.86 -4.99 -29.02
CA THR A 250 20.62 -4.34 -30.09
C THR A 250 20.64 -5.20 -31.36
N LEU A 251 20.83 -6.52 -31.23
CA LEU A 251 20.81 -7.46 -32.34
C LEU A 251 19.43 -7.51 -33.01
N MET A 252 18.36 -7.60 -32.23
CA MET A 252 16.99 -7.61 -32.75
C MET A 252 16.66 -6.35 -33.57
N ARG A 253 17.18 -5.19 -33.16
CA ARG A 253 16.97 -3.91 -33.88
C ARG A 253 17.80 -3.79 -35.16
N THR A 254 18.99 -4.37 -35.18
CA THR A 254 20.00 -4.09 -36.24
C THR A 254 20.15 -5.21 -37.27
N LYS A 255 19.71 -6.44 -36.96
CA LYS A 255 19.94 -7.62 -37.79
C LYS A 255 18.63 -8.23 -38.27
N LYS A 256 18.65 -8.80 -39.48
CA LYS A 256 17.52 -9.50 -40.09
C LYS A 256 17.54 -11.00 -39.74
N GLN A 257 16.41 -11.68 -39.84
CA GLN A 257 16.28 -13.13 -39.55
C GLN A 257 17.38 -13.99 -40.19
N LYS A 258 17.68 -13.79 -41.48
CA LYS A 258 18.73 -14.49 -42.24
C LYS A 258 20.12 -14.42 -41.59
N TYR A 259 20.44 -13.30 -40.94
CA TYR A 259 21.71 -13.15 -40.20
C TYR A 259 21.78 -14.15 -39.05
N PHE A 260 20.72 -14.28 -38.25
CA PHE A 260 20.71 -15.17 -37.09
C PHE A 260 20.85 -16.65 -37.51
N GLU A 261 20.22 -17.06 -38.61
CA GLU A 261 20.36 -18.44 -39.10
C GLU A 261 21.79 -18.76 -39.53
N THR A 262 22.42 -17.81 -40.22
CA THR A 262 23.80 -17.95 -40.71
C THR A 262 24.79 -17.95 -39.53
N GLU A 263 24.57 -17.07 -38.55
CA GLU A 263 25.43 -16.95 -37.37
C GLU A 263 25.28 -18.17 -36.44
N LEU A 264 24.07 -18.68 -36.23
CA LEU A 264 23.86 -19.92 -35.44
C LEU A 264 24.57 -21.12 -36.08
N ALA A 265 24.43 -21.30 -37.40
CA ALA A 265 25.10 -22.39 -38.12
C ALA A 265 26.64 -22.25 -38.11
N ARG A 266 27.15 -21.01 -38.06
CA ARG A 266 28.58 -20.76 -37.87
C ARG A 266 29.03 -21.13 -36.45
N LEU A 267 28.33 -20.62 -35.42
CA LEU A 267 28.70 -20.82 -34.01
C LEU A 267 28.67 -22.29 -33.62
N LEU A 268 27.67 -23.05 -34.07
CA LEU A 268 27.57 -24.49 -33.81
C LEU A 268 28.71 -25.31 -34.43
N ARG A 269 29.29 -24.85 -35.55
CA ARG A 269 30.47 -25.49 -36.15
C ARG A 269 31.76 -25.08 -35.44
N GLU A 270 31.91 -23.78 -35.16
CA GLU A 270 33.12 -23.21 -34.58
C GLU A 270 33.33 -23.69 -33.13
N ILE A 271 32.26 -23.88 -32.36
CA ILE A 271 32.35 -24.33 -30.95
C ILE A 271 32.88 -25.76 -30.81
N GLN A 272 32.70 -26.61 -31.82
CA GLN A 272 33.15 -28.01 -31.81
C GLN A 272 34.64 -28.16 -32.09
N THR A 273 35.28 -27.17 -32.72
CA THR A 273 36.66 -27.27 -33.22
C THR A 273 37.68 -26.52 -32.37
N VAL A 274 37.24 -25.90 -31.27
CA VAL A 274 38.02 -24.89 -30.55
C VAL A 274 38.30 -25.32 -29.11
N GLY A 275 39.49 -25.00 -28.59
CA GLY A 275 39.89 -25.34 -27.22
C GLY A 275 39.06 -24.65 -26.12
N SER A 276 39.13 -25.20 -24.90
CA SER A 276 38.26 -24.92 -23.75
C SER A 276 38.06 -23.42 -23.43
N THR A 277 39.10 -22.59 -23.51
CA THR A 277 39.01 -21.16 -23.19
C THR A 277 38.10 -20.38 -24.15
N LYS A 278 38.16 -20.70 -25.45
CA LYS A 278 37.35 -20.04 -26.47
C LYS A 278 35.95 -20.67 -26.58
N GLN A 279 35.79 -21.91 -26.14
CA GLN A 279 34.51 -22.62 -26.09
C GLN A 279 33.48 -21.90 -25.22
N LYS A 280 33.87 -21.38 -24.04
CA LYS A 280 32.98 -20.61 -23.15
C LYS A 280 32.47 -19.32 -23.82
N VAL A 281 33.33 -18.61 -24.54
CA VAL A 281 32.95 -17.38 -25.26
C VAL A 281 31.97 -17.68 -26.39
N LEU A 282 32.21 -18.75 -27.15
CA LEU A 282 31.32 -19.19 -28.22
C LEU A 282 29.97 -19.69 -27.67
N ALA A 283 29.96 -20.38 -26.51
CA ALA A 283 28.75 -20.82 -25.83
C ALA A 283 27.87 -19.63 -25.40
N ASN A 284 28.47 -18.63 -24.74
CA ASN A 284 27.75 -17.40 -24.36
C ASN A 284 27.15 -16.70 -25.58
N ARG A 285 27.90 -16.63 -26.68
CA ARG A 285 27.44 -16.02 -27.93
C ARG A 285 26.32 -16.82 -28.58
N LEU A 286 26.40 -18.15 -28.54
CA LEU A 286 25.36 -19.06 -29.02
C LEU A 286 24.04 -18.83 -28.26
N ILE A 287 24.08 -18.73 -26.92
CA ILE A 287 22.91 -18.44 -26.07
C ILE A 287 22.28 -17.09 -26.45
N VAL A 288 23.09 -16.03 -26.55
CA VAL A 288 22.63 -14.68 -26.92
C VAL A 288 21.94 -14.66 -28.28
N VAL A 289 22.56 -15.26 -29.30
CA VAL A 289 22.04 -15.29 -30.67
C VAL A 289 20.78 -16.17 -30.75
N ALA A 290 20.74 -17.28 -30.01
CA ALA A 290 19.58 -18.17 -29.98
C ALA A 290 18.35 -17.51 -29.34
N LYS A 291 18.53 -16.84 -28.20
CA LYS A 291 17.49 -16.05 -27.50
C LYS A 291 17.04 -14.83 -28.30
N ALA A 292 17.95 -14.17 -29.01
CA ALA A 292 17.59 -13.07 -29.90
C ALA A 292 16.72 -13.56 -31.07
N ARG A 293 17.06 -14.72 -31.67
CA ARG A 293 16.26 -15.33 -32.74
C ARG A 293 14.88 -15.75 -32.25
N SER A 294 14.76 -16.40 -31.09
CA SER A 294 13.48 -16.88 -30.60
C SER A 294 12.50 -15.75 -30.29
N ARG A 295 12.99 -14.58 -29.88
CA ARG A 295 12.18 -13.37 -29.64
C ARG A 295 11.77 -12.62 -30.91
N MET A 296 12.25 -13.03 -32.10
CA MET A 296 11.89 -12.42 -33.39
C MET A 296 10.85 -13.23 -34.19
N LEU A 297 10.60 -14.48 -33.79
CA LEU A 297 9.49 -15.31 -34.31
C LEU A 297 8.19 -14.89 -33.63
#